data_AF-A0A8J8MHR6-F1
#
_entry.id   AF-A0A8J8MHR6-F1
#
_cell.length_a   1.000
_cell.length_b   1.000
_cell.length_c   1.000
_cell.angle_alpha   90.00
_cell.angle_beta   90.00
_cell.angle_gamma   90.00
#
_symmetry.space_group_name_H-M   'P 1'
#
loop_
_entity.id
_entity.type
_entity.pdbx_description
1 polymer ?
#
loop_
_entity_poly.entity_id
_entity_poly.type
_entity_poly.pdbx_seq_one_letter_code
_entity_poly.pdbx_strand_id
1 'polypeptide(L)'
;MTDIISEIELENKLNQFRDVLINYDYSDIDNVIFFDIQSLNHYIEHYKGNPFEKQYDAIEKILDSIYSYLPGSLPDDTINVISKILNVKYGDETIVKQNVLFNIKLEFIEMVKNISTEAEWRQLVALCKKIRSTKEKERSEGSGTPYELLGR
;
A
#
# COMPACT_ATOMS: atom_id res chain seq x y z
N MET A 1 7.94 3.51 17.22
CA MET A 1 9.17 3.58 16.42
C MET A 1 9.17 2.38 15.51
N THR A 2 8.89 2.55 14.23
CA THR A 2 9.02 1.47 13.23
C THR A 2 10.38 1.65 12.58
N ASP A 3 11.27 0.68 12.79
CA ASP A 3 12.56 0.67 12.11
C ASP A 3 12.37 0.59 10.59
N ILE A 4 13.20 1.32 9.86
CA ILE A 4 13.20 1.28 8.40
C ILE A 4 13.60 -0.14 7.99
N ILE A 5 12.72 -0.82 7.28
CA ILE A 5 12.98 -2.19 6.83
C ILE A 5 14.21 -2.23 5.91
N SER A 6 14.88 -3.38 5.90
CA SER A 6 16.04 -3.57 5.01
C SER A 6 15.61 -3.58 3.53
N GLU A 7 16.55 -3.33 2.63
CA GLU A 7 16.27 -3.38 1.19
C GLU A 7 15.77 -4.77 0.74
N ILE A 8 16.39 -5.83 1.29
CA ILE A 8 16.03 -7.23 1.00
C ILE A 8 14.62 -7.52 1.52
N GLU A 9 14.28 -7.05 2.72
CA GLU A 9 12.95 -7.24 3.27
C GLU A 9 11.88 -6.51 2.45
N LEU A 10 12.15 -5.29 2.00
CA LEU A 10 11.25 -4.55 1.10
C LEU A 10 11.03 -5.31 -0.22
N GLU A 11 12.10 -5.80 -0.85
CA GLU A 11 11.99 -6.58 -2.08
C GLU A 11 11.20 -7.87 -1.88
N ASN A 12 11.45 -8.60 -0.79
CA ASN A 12 10.69 -9.80 -0.45
C ASN A 12 9.19 -9.50 -0.27
N LYS A 13 8.85 -8.42 0.43
CA LYS A 13 7.46 -8.00 0.62
C LYS A 13 6.80 -7.56 -0.69
N LEU A 14 7.52 -6.88 -1.57
CA LEU A 14 7.03 -6.51 -2.92
C LEU A 14 6.77 -7.74 -3.79
N ASN A 15 7.69 -8.70 -3.78
CA ASN A 15 7.52 -9.96 -4.52
C ASN A 15 6.36 -10.78 -3.95
N GLN A 16 6.23 -10.87 -2.62
CA GLN A 16 5.09 -11.50 -1.97
C GLN A 16 3.78 -10.81 -2.33
N PHE A 17 3.75 -9.48 -2.34
CA PHE A 17 2.58 -8.71 -2.77
C PHE A 17 2.16 -9.05 -4.19
N ARG A 18 3.11 -9.05 -5.14
CA ARG A 18 2.83 -9.39 -6.54
C ARG A 18 2.29 -10.81 -6.68
N ASP A 19 2.86 -11.75 -5.95
CA ASP A 19 2.44 -13.15 -5.97
C ASP A 19 1.03 -13.33 -5.40
N VAL A 20 0.74 -12.75 -4.23
CA VAL A 20 -0.61 -12.77 -3.63
C VAL A 20 -1.64 -12.06 -4.52
N LEU A 21 -1.24 -11.03 -5.27
CA LEU A 21 -2.14 -10.29 -6.14
C LEU A 21 -2.47 -11.04 -7.43
N ILE A 22 -1.49 -11.74 -8.03
CA ILE A 22 -1.62 -12.30 -9.39
C ILE A 22 -1.83 -13.83 -9.36
N ASN A 23 -1.24 -14.54 -8.41
CA ASN A 23 -1.18 -16.00 -8.37
C ASN A 23 -1.90 -16.60 -7.15
N TYR A 24 -2.90 -15.90 -6.60
CA TYR A 24 -3.60 -16.38 -5.41
C TYR A 24 -4.32 -17.70 -5.69
N ASP A 25 -4.20 -18.62 -4.75
CA ASP A 25 -4.86 -19.92 -4.85
C ASP A 25 -6.30 -19.83 -4.36
N TYR A 26 -7.24 -20.03 -5.27
CA TYR A 26 -8.68 -20.11 -4.97
C TYR A 26 -9.21 -21.55 -4.99
N SER A 27 -8.33 -22.55 -4.96
CA SER A 27 -8.71 -23.97 -4.95
C SER A 27 -9.62 -24.35 -3.78
N ASP A 28 -9.55 -23.61 -2.67
CA ASP A 28 -10.47 -23.71 -1.52
C ASP A 28 -11.95 -23.50 -1.91
N ILE A 29 -12.25 -22.89 -3.07
CA ILE A 29 -13.62 -22.71 -3.58
C ILE A 29 -14.03 -23.95 -4.37
N ASP A 30 -14.36 -25.02 -3.65
CA ASP A 30 -14.86 -26.26 -4.28
C ASP A 30 -16.32 -26.10 -4.74
N ASN A 31 -16.55 -26.32 -6.04
CA ASN A 31 -17.88 -26.49 -6.66
C ASN A 31 -18.86 -25.30 -6.52
N VAL A 32 -18.36 -24.06 -6.44
CA VAL A 32 -19.20 -22.86 -6.47
C VAL A 32 -19.16 -22.20 -7.84
N ILE A 33 -20.33 -21.99 -8.45
CA ILE A 33 -20.48 -21.17 -9.66
C ILE A 33 -21.18 -19.87 -9.24
N PHE A 34 -20.50 -18.75 -9.46
CA PHE A 34 -21.10 -17.43 -9.29
C PHE A 34 -21.83 -17.06 -10.59
N PHE A 35 -23.16 -17.02 -10.56
CA PHE A 35 -23.99 -16.72 -11.73
C PHE A 35 -24.00 -15.24 -12.09
N ASP A 36 -23.81 -14.38 -11.08
CA ASP A 36 -23.72 -12.94 -11.21
C ASP A 36 -22.92 -12.34 -10.04
N ILE A 37 -22.67 -11.03 -10.10
CA ILE A 37 -21.92 -10.33 -9.05
C ILE A 37 -22.65 -10.32 -7.70
N GLN A 38 -23.99 -10.40 -7.69
CA GLN A 38 -24.75 -10.44 -6.45
C GLN A 38 -24.54 -11.77 -5.73
N SER A 39 -24.47 -12.87 -6.47
CA SER A 39 -24.16 -14.20 -5.94
C SER A 39 -22.74 -14.28 -5.37
N LEU A 40 -21.77 -13.61 -6.01
CA LEU A 40 -20.41 -13.46 -5.49
C LEU A 40 -20.39 -12.64 -4.20
N ASN A 41 -21.02 -11.45 -4.21
CA ASN A 41 -21.08 -10.58 -3.03
C ASN A 41 -21.76 -11.30 -1.86
N HIS A 42 -22.86 -12.00 -2.13
CA HIS A 42 -23.57 -12.79 -1.12
C HIS A 42 -22.65 -13.85 -0.50
N TYR A 43 -21.87 -14.55 -1.31
CA TYR A 43 -20.89 -15.52 -0.82
C TYR A 43 -19.82 -14.86 0.07
N ILE A 44 -19.24 -13.75 -0.38
CA ILE A 44 -18.21 -13.03 0.38
C ILE A 44 -18.75 -12.56 1.74
N GLU A 45 -19.98 -12.05 1.79
CA GLU A 45 -20.60 -11.54 3.01
C GLU A 45 -20.96 -12.63 4.03
N HIS A 46 -21.33 -13.83 3.55
CA HIS A 46 -21.92 -14.87 4.41
C HIS A 46 -20.95 -16.00 4.76
N TYR A 47 -19.87 -16.19 3.99
CA TYR A 47 -18.86 -17.22 4.24
C TYR A 47 -17.58 -16.59 4.77
N LYS A 48 -17.43 -16.54 6.11
CA LYS A 48 -16.24 -16.00 6.75
C LYS A 48 -14.99 -16.83 6.48
N GLY A 49 -13.85 -16.17 6.36
CA GLY A 49 -12.57 -16.81 6.05
C GLY A 49 -12.53 -17.38 4.65
N ASN A 50 -13.36 -16.86 3.74
CA ASN A 50 -13.33 -17.26 2.34
C ASN A 50 -12.01 -16.82 1.67
N PRO A 51 -11.61 -17.45 0.54
CA PRO A 51 -10.36 -17.12 -0.13
C PRO A 51 -10.23 -15.66 -0.58
N PHE A 52 -11.32 -14.98 -0.92
CA PHE A 52 -11.29 -13.56 -1.30
C PHE A 52 -10.99 -12.67 -0.09
N GLU A 53 -11.62 -12.94 1.06
CA GLU A 53 -11.34 -12.25 2.33
C GLU A 53 -9.88 -12.49 2.77
N LYS A 54 -9.42 -13.74 2.71
CA LYS A 54 -8.02 -14.09 3.04
C LYS A 54 -7.02 -13.39 2.12
N GLN A 55 -7.29 -13.30 0.83
CA GLN A 55 -6.43 -12.58 -0.10
C GLN A 55 -6.42 -11.09 0.20
N TYR A 56 -7.60 -10.50 0.43
CA TYR A 56 -7.73 -9.09 0.79
C TYR A 56 -6.91 -8.75 2.04
N ASP A 57 -7.05 -9.54 3.11
CA ASP A 57 -6.31 -9.37 4.36
C ASP A 57 -4.79 -9.50 4.14
N ALA A 58 -4.37 -10.46 3.31
CA ALA A 58 -2.96 -10.65 2.97
C ALA A 58 -2.39 -9.44 2.20
N ILE A 59 -3.14 -8.94 1.21
CA ILE A 59 -2.80 -7.74 0.44
C ILE A 59 -2.69 -6.54 1.37
N GLU A 60 -3.70 -6.29 2.21
CA GLU A 60 -3.76 -5.15 3.12
C GLU A 60 -2.58 -5.17 4.09
N LYS A 61 -2.32 -6.32 4.72
CA LYS A 61 -1.22 -6.48 5.66
C LYS A 61 0.14 -6.23 5.03
N ILE A 62 0.35 -6.69 3.79
CA ILE A 62 1.61 -6.42 3.08
C ILE A 62 1.72 -4.93 2.76
N LEU A 63 0.67 -4.33 2.18
CA LEU A 63 0.62 -2.92 1.82
C LEU A 63 0.85 -2.01 3.03
N ASP A 64 0.26 -2.29 4.19
CA ASP A 64 0.51 -1.53 5.41
C ASP A 64 1.99 -1.54 5.82
N SER A 65 2.67 -2.67 5.60
CA SER A 65 4.08 -2.80 5.93
C SER A 65 5.04 -2.13 4.93
N ILE A 66 4.58 -1.87 3.69
CA ILE A 66 5.41 -1.27 2.63
C ILE A 66 4.93 0.10 2.17
N TYR A 67 3.79 0.60 2.67
CA TYR A 67 3.10 1.80 2.20
C TYR A 67 4.05 3.00 2.07
N SER A 68 4.88 3.23 3.10
CA SER A 68 5.82 4.35 3.14
C SER A 68 6.92 4.30 2.07
N TYR A 69 7.05 3.19 1.35
CA TYR A 69 8.07 2.99 0.32
C TYR A 69 7.46 2.91 -1.08
N LEU A 70 6.13 3.07 -1.20
CA LEU A 70 5.43 3.02 -2.47
C LEU A 70 5.55 4.35 -3.24
N PRO A 71 5.58 4.32 -4.58
CA PRO A 71 5.43 5.52 -5.40
C PRO A 71 4.10 6.21 -5.08
N GLY A 72 4.11 7.54 -4.97
CA GLY A 72 2.93 8.31 -4.60
C GLY A 72 2.57 8.26 -3.10
N SER A 73 3.31 7.49 -2.28
CA SER A 73 3.16 7.53 -0.83
C SER A 73 3.45 8.95 -0.31
N LEU A 74 2.52 9.46 0.49
CA LEU A 74 2.63 10.77 1.10
C LEU A 74 3.26 10.63 2.49
N PRO A 75 4.12 11.58 2.91
CA PRO A 75 4.53 11.68 4.32
C PRO A 75 3.31 11.80 5.23
N ASP A 76 3.37 11.23 6.43
CA ASP A 76 2.25 11.26 7.39
C ASP A 76 1.78 12.69 7.67
N ASP A 77 2.72 13.64 7.76
CA ASP A 77 2.40 15.06 7.97
C ASP A 77 1.61 15.66 6.79
N THR A 78 1.96 15.30 5.56
CA THR A 78 1.22 15.71 4.36
C THR A 78 -0.18 15.12 4.35
N ILE A 79 -0.33 13.84 4.72
CA ILE A 79 -1.63 13.18 4.84
C ILE A 79 -2.48 13.88 5.90
N ASN A 80 -1.90 14.22 7.05
CA ASN A 80 -2.60 14.92 8.13
C ASN A 80 -3.03 16.33 7.70
N VAL A 81 -2.18 17.07 6.97
CA VAL A 81 -2.53 18.40 6.43
C VAL A 81 -3.66 18.31 5.41
N ILE A 82 -3.57 17.40 4.44
CA ILE A 82 -4.62 17.19 3.44
C ILE A 82 -5.93 16.77 4.12
N SER A 83 -5.85 15.88 5.12
CA SER A 83 -7.02 15.41 5.86
C SER A 83 -7.69 16.55 6.61
N LYS A 84 -6.93 17.44 7.24
CA LYS A 84 -7.46 18.65 7.90
C LYS A 84 -8.12 19.61 6.92
N ILE A 85 -7.52 19.85 5.75
CA ILE A 85 -8.09 20.74 4.72
C ILE A 85 -9.42 20.18 4.20
N LEU A 86 -9.46 18.88 3.94
CA LEU A 86 -10.66 18.20 3.42
C LEU A 86 -11.71 17.95 4.51
N ASN A 87 -11.32 17.82 5.78
CA ASN A 87 -12.25 17.73 6.90
C ASN A 87 -13.20 18.94 6.97
N VAL A 88 -12.70 20.13 6.62
CA VAL A 88 -13.53 21.36 6.50
C VAL A 88 -14.69 21.19 5.50
N LYS A 89 -14.54 20.31 4.50
CA LYS A 89 -15.60 20.00 3.51
C LYS A 89 -16.43 18.76 3.83
N TYR A 90 -15.84 17.74 4.45
CA TYR A 90 -16.46 16.40 4.56
C TYR A 90 -16.81 15.97 6.00
N GLY A 91 -16.41 16.74 7.02
CA GLY A 91 -16.88 16.59 8.39
C GLY A 91 -16.26 15.46 9.21
N ASP A 92 -15.43 14.59 8.62
CA ASP A 92 -14.71 13.53 9.33
C ASP A 92 -13.27 13.35 8.78
N GLU A 93 -12.29 13.82 9.54
CA GLU A 93 -10.86 13.72 9.23
C GLU A 93 -10.38 12.27 9.09
N THR A 94 -10.95 11.34 9.85
CA THR A 94 -10.55 9.93 9.86
C THR A 94 -10.97 9.26 8.56
N ILE A 95 -12.22 9.48 8.13
CA ILE A 95 -12.75 8.94 6.88
C ILE A 95 -11.96 9.51 5.69
N VAL A 96 -11.67 10.80 5.71
CA VAL A 96 -10.86 11.45 4.67
C VAL A 96 -9.46 10.84 4.59
N LYS A 97 -8.81 10.65 5.74
CA LYS A 97 -7.48 10.03 5.81
C LYS A 97 -7.49 8.62 5.25
N GLN A 98 -8.48 7.82 5.64
CA GLN A 98 -8.67 6.46 5.13
C GLN A 98 -8.87 6.45 3.61
N ASN A 99 -9.68 7.36 3.07
CA ASN A 99 -9.91 7.48 1.63
C ASN A 99 -8.65 7.84 0.85
N VAL A 100 -7.83 8.78 1.36
CA VAL A 100 -6.55 9.14 0.72
C VAL A 100 -5.61 7.93 0.69
N LEU A 101 -5.45 7.25 1.81
CA LEU A 101 -4.62 6.05 1.92
C LEU A 101 -5.12 4.94 0.99
N PHE A 102 -6.44 4.73 0.95
CA PHE A 102 -7.09 3.75 0.09
C PHE A 102 -6.80 4.01 -1.39
N ASN A 103 -6.92 5.26 -1.84
CA ASN A 103 -6.66 5.60 -3.24
C ASN A 103 -5.20 5.34 -3.63
N ILE A 104 -4.23 5.67 -2.77
CA ILE A 104 -2.81 5.39 -3.06
C ILE A 104 -2.56 3.88 -3.15
N LYS A 105 -3.13 3.09 -2.23
CA LYS A 105 -3.06 1.62 -2.26
C LYS A 105 -3.66 1.07 -3.56
N LEU A 106 -4.82 1.59 -3.96
CA LEU A 106 -5.52 1.16 -5.17
C LEU A 106 -4.74 1.52 -6.45
N GLU A 107 -4.18 2.73 -6.53
CA GLU A 107 -3.29 3.13 -7.64
C GLU A 107 -2.07 2.21 -7.75
N PHE A 108 -1.47 1.84 -6.63
CA PHE A 108 -0.35 0.91 -6.62
C PHE A 108 -0.75 -0.50 -7.07
N ILE A 109 -1.91 -1.02 -6.61
CA ILE A 109 -2.46 -2.30 -7.07
C ILE A 109 -2.66 -2.28 -8.59
N GLU A 110 -3.28 -1.23 -9.13
CA GLU A 110 -3.50 -1.09 -10.57
C GLU A 110 -2.18 -0.97 -11.34
N MET A 111 -1.19 -0.25 -10.81
CA MET A 111 0.14 -0.19 -11.42
C MET A 111 0.76 -1.59 -11.53
N VAL A 112 0.70 -2.40 -10.46
CA VAL A 112 1.27 -3.76 -10.47
C VAL A 112 0.50 -4.70 -11.39
N LYS A 113 -0.83 -4.60 -11.47
CA LYS A 113 -1.64 -5.40 -12.40
C LYS A 113 -1.33 -5.11 -13.87
N ASN A 114 -0.91 -3.88 -14.19
CA ASN A 114 -0.58 -3.47 -15.55
C ASN A 114 0.84 -3.83 -15.99
N ILE A 115 1.69 -4.29 -15.07
CA ILE A 115 3.05 -4.75 -15.39
C ILE A 115 2.98 -6.06 -16.16
N SER A 116 3.46 -6.03 -17.40
CA SER A 116 3.39 -7.18 -18.31
C SER A 116 4.73 -7.91 -18.44
N THR A 117 5.82 -7.31 -17.96
CA THR A 117 7.18 -7.86 -18.10
C THR A 117 7.97 -7.84 -16.79
N GLU A 118 8.90 -8.79 -16.64
CA GLU A 118 9.84 -8.80 -15.51
C GLU A 118 10.76 -7.57 -15.47
N ALA A 119 11.02 -6.95 -16.63
CA ALA A 119 11.83 -5.74 -16.70
C ALA A 119 11.11 -4.55 -16.03
N GLU A 120 9.82 -4.36 -16.34
CA GLU A 120 8.97 -3.34 -15.71
C GLU A 120 8.82 -3.59 -14.21
N TRP A 121 8.66 -4.85 -13.80
CA TRP A 121 8.63 -5.22 -12.39
C TRP A 121 9.90 -4.79 -11.65
N ARG A 122 11.08 -5.12 -12.21
CA ARG A 122 12.36 -4.72 -11.63
C ARG A 122 12.52 -3.21 -11.54
N GLN A 123 12.00 -2.45 -12.51
CA GLN A 123 12.02 -0.98 -12.46
C GLN A 123 11.15 -0.45 -11.31
N LEU A 124 9.97 -1.01 -11.09
CA LEU A 124 9.11 -0.63 -9.96
C LEU A 124 9.76 -0.95 -8.61
N VAL A 125 10.35 -2.14 -8.48
CA VAL A 125 11.10 -2.53 -7.27
C VAL A 125 12.26 -1.56 -7.02
N ALA A 126 13.03 -1.22 -8.06
CA ALA A 126 14.13 -0.26 -7.94
C ALA A 126 13.65 1.14 -7.52
N LEU A 127 12.49 1.58 -7.99
CA LEU A 127 11.87 2.83 -7.57
C LEU A 127 11.50 2.81 -6.07
N CYS A 128 10.87 1.72 -5.60
CA CYS A 128 10.53 1.57 -4.18
C CYS A 128 11.78 1.56 -3.29
N LYS A 129 12.85 0.85 -3.72
CA LYS A 129 14.15 0.85 -3.04
C LYS A 129 14.76 2.25 -2.97
N LYS A 130 14.66 3.03 -4.04
CA LYS A 130 15.12 4.42 -4.06
C LYS A 130 14.38 5.27 -3.04
N ILE A 131 13.04 5.14 -2.94
CA ILE A 131 12.23 5.85 -1.94
C ILE A 131 12.66 5.47 -0.51
N ARG A 132 12.86 4.17 -0.25
CA ARG A 132 13.38 3.66 1.04
C ARG A 132 14.73 4.27 1.39
N SER A 133 15.67 4.32 0.44
CA SER A 133 16.99 4.92 0.65
C SER A 133 16.94 6.42 0.90
N THR A 134 16.03 7.16 0.25
CA THR A 134 15.81 8.59 0.55
C THR A 134 15.33 8.78 1.98
N LYS A 135 14.35 7.98 2.43
CA LYS A 135 13.85 8.02 3.82
C LYS A 135 14.92 7.67 4.85
N GLU A 136 15.79 6.71 4.54
CA GLU A 136 16.94 6.38 5.39
C GLU A 136 17.91 7.56 5.50
N LYS A 137 18.20 8.25 4.39
CA LYS A 137 19.03 9.46 4.39
C LYS A 137 18.41 10.58 5.21
N GLU A 138 17.14 10.89 4.99
CA GLU A 138 16.40 11.90 5.77
C GLU A 138 16.42 11.61 7.27
N ARG A 139 16.32 10.33 7.67
CA ARG A 139 16.45 9.92 9.08
C ARG A 139 17.88 10.10 9.59
N SER A 140 18.88 9.77 8.78
CA SER A 140 20.29 9.90 9.17
C SER A 140 20.79 11.35 9.22
N GLU A 141 20.22 12.23 8.40
CA GLU A 141 20.52 13.67 8.34
C GLU A 141 19.63 14.47 9.33
N GLY A 142 18.50 13.87 9.77
CA GLY A 142 17.50 14.44 10.67
C GLY A 142 17.87 14.54 12.16
N SER A 143 19.16 14.55 12.51
CA SER A 143 19.63 15.16 13.76
C SER A 143 20.05 16.64 13.59
N GLY A 144 19.93 17.20 12.39
CA GLY A 144 20.13 18.63 12.12
C GLY A 144 18.83 19.28 11.66
N THR A 145 18.24 20.13 12.50
CA THR A 145 17.06 20.93 12.13
C THR A 145 17.39 21.88 10.96
N PRO A 146 16.55 22.01 9.92
CA PRO A 146 16.78 22.94 8.80
C PRO A 146 16.63 24.44 9.13
N TYR A 147 16.38 24.82 10.40
CA TYR A 147 16.02 26.20 10.76
C TYR A 147 17.19 27.14 11.12
N GLU A 148 18.45 26.69 11.11
CA GLU A 148 19.58 27.58 11.48
C GLU A 148 20.25 28.31 10.29
N LEU A 149 19.85 28.07 9.04
CA LEU A 149 20.49 28.70 7.87
C LEU A 149 19.78 29.96 7.32
N LEU A 150 18.80 30.51 8.05
CA LEU A 150 18.15 31.78 7.69
C LEU A 150 18.28 32.87 8.77
N GLY A 151 19.27 32.76 9.65
CA GLY A 151 19.47 33.75 10.68
C GLY A 151 20.86 33.76 11.28
N ARG A 152 21.87 34.14 10.49
CA ARG A 152 23.04 34.94 10.91
C ARG A 152 23.90 35.32 9.72
#